data_AF-A0A7U9SZQ6-F1
#
_entry.id   AF-A0A7U9SZQ6-F1
#
_cell.length_a   1.000
_cell.length_b   1.000
_cell.length_c   1.000
_cell.angle_alpha   90.00
_cell.angle_beta   90.00
_cell.angle_gamma   90.00
#
_symmetry.space_group_name_H-M   'P 1'
#
loop_
_entity.id
_entity.type
_entity.pdbx_description
1 polymer ?
#
loop_
_entity_poly.entity_id
_entity_poly.type
_entity_poly.pdbx_seq_one_letter_code
_entity_poly.pdbx_strand_id
1 'polypeptide(L)'
;MGHTGYSTTENVNNIKIVHLHWGLQLIFDESQKEGNNEIWIDVYPLTRFLAKHTQAAVKVEGTKEWVRTADIVDPAVEEYEALAPDGVQVPVKDDSLENSPTESREEEQQLE
;
A
#
# COMPACT_ATOMS: atom_id res chain seq x y z
N MET A 1 -2.75 8.57 9.82
CA MET A 1 -3.47 8.08 11.03
C MET A 1 -4.55 9.09 11.37
N GLY A 2 -5.71 8.65 11.84
CA GLY A 2 -6.85 9.55 12.10
C GLY A 2 -7.77 9.05 13.19
N HIS A 3 -8.90 9.75 13.36
CA HIS A 3 -10.00 9.35 14.24
C HIS A 3 -11.22 8.83 13.48
N THR A 4 -11.18 8.74 12.15
CA THR A 4 -12.37 8.52 11.31
C THR A 4 -12.90 7.08 11.36
N GLY A 5 -14.23 6.91 11.33
CA GLY A 5 -14.93 5.61 11.31
C GLY A 5 -16.29 5.65 12.04
N TYR A 6 -17.27 4.81 11.69
CA TYR A 6 -18.55 4.68 12.41
C TYR A 6 -19.42 5.95 12.57
N SER A 7 -19.16 7.02 11.81
CA SER A 7 -20.00 8.23 11.84
C SER A 7 -19.98 8.95 10.49
N THR A 8 -21.12 9.55 10.14
CA THR A 8 -21.28 10.46 8.99
C THR A 8 -20.77 11.87 9.27
N THR A 9 -20.51 12.21 10.54
CA THR A 9 -19.91 13.48 10.96
C THR A 9 -18.50 13.21 11.46
N GLU A 10 -17.55 14.05 11.05
CA GLU A 10 -16.15 13.91 11.44
C GLU A 10 -15.98 14.04 12.96
N ASN A 11 -15.13 13.20 13.57
CA ASN A 11 -14.71 13.30 14.98
C ASN A 11 -15.81 13.17 16.05
N VAL A 12 -17.01 12.64 15.74
CA VAL A 12 -18.07 12.37 16.75
C VAL A 12 -18.18 10.90 17.15
N ASN A 13 -17.31 10.07 16.61
CA ASN A 13 -17.10 8.71 17.07
C ASN A 13 -16.30 8.75 18.36
N ASN A 14 -16.62 7.91 19.34
CA ASN A 14 -16.04 7.91 20.69
C ASN A 14 -14.52 7.58 20.77
N ILE A 15 -13.80 7.69 19.65
CA ILE A 15 -12.38 7.48 19.46
C ILE A 15 -11.63 8.75 19.88
N LYS A 16 -10.97 8.68 21.03
CA LYS A 16 -10.20 9.81 21.58
C LYS A 16 -8.72 9.78 21.22
N ILE A 17 -8.26 8.70 20.60
CA ILE A 17 -6.86 8.45 20.29
C ILE A 17 -6.72 8.11 18.82
N VAL A 18 -5.80 8.81 18.17
CA VAL A 18 -5.41 8.56 16.78
C VAL A 18 -4.86 7.14 16.68
N HIS A 19 -5.43 6.33 15.81
CA HIS A 19 -4.97 4.98 15.57
C HIS A 19 -4.95 4.65 14.07
N LEU A 20 -4.31 3.53 13.75
CA LEU A 20 -4.28 2.96 12.41
C LEU A 20 -5.04 1.65 12.46
N HIS A 21 -6.16 1.57 11.74
CA HIS A 21 -6.80 0.29 11.47
C HIS A 21 -6.13 -0.33 10.24
N TRP A 22 -5.61 -1.54 10.39
CA TRP A 22 -5.04 -2.30 9.29
C TRP A 22 -5.21 -3.79 9.56
N GLY A 23 -5.33 -4.57 8.49
CA GLY A 23 -5.47 -6.02 8.52
C GLY A 23 -4.91 -6.61 7.23
N LEU A 24 -4.76 -7.92 7.20
CA LEU A 24 -4.32 -8.66 6.02
C LEU A 24 -5.29 -9.81 5.76
N GLN A 25 -5.83 -9.83 4.55
CA GLN A 25 -6.74 -10.87 4.07
C GLN A 25 -6.03 -11.70 3.00
N LEU A 26 -6.24 -13.01 3.03
CA LEU A 26 -5.85 -13.90 1.94
C LEU A 26 -7.02 -14.08 0.97
N ILE A 27 -6.75 -13.81 -0.31
CA ILE A 27 -7.70 -13.98 -1.41
C ILE A 27 -7.02 -14.88 -2.45
N PHE A 28 -7.68 -16.01 -2.78
CA PHE A 28 -7.17 -16.94 -3.80
C PHE A 28 -7.71 -16.64 -5.20
N ASP A 29 -8.90 -16.05 -5.26
CA ASP A 29 -9.57 -15.63 -6.49
C ASP A 29 -10.08 -14.20 -6.28
N GLU A 30 -9.69 -13.27 -7.15
CA GLU A 30 -10.01 -11.85 -7.04
C GLU A 30 -11.52 -11.58 -6.98
N SER A 31 -12.35 -12.43 -7.58
CA SER A 31 -13.82 -12.32 -7.49
C SER A 31 -14.36 -12.38 -6.05
N GLN A 32 -13.55 -12.88 -5.09
CA GLN A 32 -13.92 -13.04 -3.69
C GLN A 32 -13.53 -11.86 -2.78
N LYS A 33 -12.98 -10.76 -3.33
CA LYS A 33 -12.52 -9.63 -2.53
C LYS A 33 -13.57 -9.06 -1.56
N GLU A 34 -14.84 -9.01 -1.97
CA GLU A 34 -15.99 -8.59 -1.15
C GLU A 34 -16.89 -9.78 -0.76
N GLY A 35 -16.35 -11.01 -0.79
CA GLY A 35 -17.10 -12.23 -0.51
C GLY A 35 -17.23 -12.51 0.99
N ASN A 36 -18.25 -13.29 1.37
CA ASN A 36 -18.50 -13.62 2.79
C ASN A 36 -17.43 -14.49 3.46
N ASN A 37 -16.54 -15.12 2.69
CA ASN A 37 -15.58 -16.11 3.18
C ASN A 37 -14.20 -15.47 3.39
N GLU A 38 -14.13 -14.46 4.25
CA GLU A 38 -12.88 -13.75 4.52
C GLU A 38 -11.93 -14.60 5.37
N ILE A 39 -10.67 -14.70 4.94
CA ILE A 39 -9.59 -15.35 5.69
C ILE A 39 -8.65 -14.26 6.20
N TRP A 40 -8.82 -13.91 7.48
CA TRP A 40 -8.01 -12.89 8.15
C TRP A 40 -6.78 -13.49 8.81
N ILE A 41 -5.63 -12.86 8.61
CA ILE A 41 -4.38 -13.21 9.26
C ILE A 41 -4.23 -12.43 10.56
N ASP A 42 -3.79 -13.10 11.63
CA ASP A 42 -3.32 -12.41 12.83
C ASP A 42 -2.06 -11.61 12.49
N VAL A 43 -2.24 -10.31 12.32
CA VAL A 43 -1.17 -9.38 11.98
C VAL A 43 -0.29 -9.03 13.17
N TYR A 44 -0.66 -9.35 14.42
CA TYR A 44 0.11 -8.91 15.59
C TYR A 44 1.56 -9.45 15.62
N PRO A 45 1.83 -10.75 15.36
CA PRO A 45 3.19 -11.25 15.21
C PRO A 45 3.97 -10.54 14.09
N LEU A 46 3.32 -10.27 12.95
CA LEU A 46 3.91 -9.56 11.82
C LEU A 46 4.26 -8.11 12.20
N THR A 47 3.39 -7.39 12.88
CA THR A 47 3.65 -6.06 13.42
C THR A 47 4.88 -6.06 14.32
N ARG A 48 4.98 -7.03 15.24
CA ARG A 48 6.13 -7.14 16.16
C ARG A 48 7.43 -7.44 15.43
N PHE A 49 7.37 -8.22 14.35
CA PHE A 49 8.51 -8.46 13.49
C PHE A 49 8.92 -7.18 12.76
N LEU A 50 8.00 -6.55 12.02
CA LEU A 50 8.24 -5.32 11.26
C LEU A 50 8.73 -4.16 12.12
N ALA A 51 8.23 -4.04 13.36
CA ALA A 51 8.67 -3.02 14.31
C ALA A 51 10.20 -3.03 14.55
N LYS A 52 10.83 -4.22 14.50
CA LYS A 52 12.28 -4.38 14.65
C LYS A 52 13.08 -3.95 13.42
N HIS A 53 12.42 -3.81 12.27
CA HIS A 53 13.01 -3.50 10.97
C HIS A 53 12.46 -2.19 10.41
N THR A 54 12.08 -1.26 11.29
CA THR A 54 11.62 0.06 10.89
C THR A 54 12.74 0.88 10.28
N GLN A 55 12.36 1.81 9.40
CA GLN A 55 13.28 2.69 8.68
C GLN A 55 12.88 4.13 8.95
N ALA A 56 13.88 5.01 9.03
CA ALA A 56 13.60 6.43 9.13
C ALA A 56 12.95 6.93 7.83
N ALA A 57 11.98 7.82 8.00
CA ALA A 57 11.35 8.54 6.91
C ALA A 57 11.41 10.04 7.18
N VAL A 58 11.64 10.82 6.14
CA VAL A 58 11.65 12.28 6.19
C VAL A 58 10.43 12.83 5.46
N LYS A 59 9.83 13.87 6.03
CA LYS A 59 8.72 14.57 5.39
C LYS A 59 9.27 15.41 4.25
N VAL A 60 8.63 15.35 3.09
CA VAL A 60 8.96 16.25 1.98
C VAL A 60 8.33 17.62 2.29
N GLU A 61 9.17 18.63 2.44
CA GLU A 61 8.73 19.99 2.76
C GLU A 61 7.79 20.55 1.68
N GLY A 62 6.72 21.21 2.11
CA GLY A 62 5.68 21.73 1.21
C GLY A 62 4.69 20.68 0.69
N THR A 63 4.86 19.38 1.00
CA THR A 63 3.92 18.32 0.62
C THR A 63 3.37 17.55 1.83
N LYS A 64 2.45 16.61 1.59
CA LYS A 64 1.92 15.68 2.59
C LYS A 64 2.63 14.32 2.56
N GLU A 65 3.74 14.23 1.85
CA GLU A 65 4.42 12.97 1.57
C GLU A 65 5.61 12.74 2.52
N TRP A 66 5.93 11.46 2.70
CA TRP A 66 7.06 10.99 3.49
C TRP A 66 7.87 10.03 2.64
N VAL A 67 9.19 10.24 2.57
CA VAL A 67 10.10 9.41 1.79
C VAL A 67 11.11 8.72 2.71
N ARG A 68 11.57 7.53 2.29
CA ARG A 68 12.61 6.79 3.03
C ARG A 68 13.91 7.59 3.03
N THR A 69 14.70 7.47 4.09
CA THR A 69 16.04 8.09 4.14
C THR A 69 17.10 7.34 3.35
N ALA A 70 16.82 6.08 2.99
CA ALA A 70 17.71 5.21 2.24
C ALA A 70 16.90 4.34 1.28
N ASP A 71 17.53 3.99 0.16
CA ASP A 71 16.97 3.10 -0.85
C ASP A 71 16.85 1.66 -0.34
N ILE A 72 15.97 0.89 -0.98
CA ILE A 72 15.87 -0.54 -0.72
C ILE A 72 17.07 -1.22 -1.37
N VAL A 73 17.90 -1.86 -0.57
CA VAL A 73 19.02 -2.67 -1.05
C VAL A 73 18.57 -4.13 -1.06
N ASP A 74 18.62 -4.74 -2.25
CA ASP A 74 18.40 -6.17 -2.43
C ASP A 74 19.73 -6.81 -2.86
N PRO A 75 20.40 -7.59 -1.99
CA PRO A 75 21.65 -8.26 -2.31
C PRO A 75 21.57 -9.15 -3.56
N ALA A 76 20.40 -9.72 -3.86
CA ALA A 76 20.23 -10.56 -5.05
C ALA A 76 20.32 -9.74 -6.35
N VAL A 77 19.92 -8.47 -6.32
CA VAL A 77 20.06 -7.54 -7.45
C VAL A 77 21.53 -7.16 -7.64
N GLU A 78 22.24 -6.86 -6.56
CA GLU A 78 23.68 -6.55 -6.63
C GLU A 78 24.50 -7.73 -7.17
N GLU A 79 24.17 -8.96 -6.76
CA GLU A 79 24.79 -10.18 -7.28
C GLU A 79 24.51 -10.39 -8.78
N TYR A 80 23.27 -10.16 -9.22
CA TYR A 80 22.91 -10.26 -10.63
C TYR A 80 23.66 -9.24 -11.49
N GLU A 81 23.75 -7.98 -11.04
CA GLU A 81 24.50 -6.92 -11.72
C GLU A 81 26.01 -7.20 -11.76
N ALA A 82 26.57 -7.73 -10.66
CA ALA A 82 27.98 -8.11 -10.60
C ALA A 82 28.33 -9.28 -11.53
N LEU A 83 27.38 -10.19 -11.79
CA LEU A 83 27.54 -11.33 -12.70
C LEU A 83 27.34 -10.96 -14.18
N ALA A 84 26.76 -9.80 -14.48
CA ALA A 84 26.50 -9.31 -15.84
C ALA A 84 27.09 -7.92 -16.09
N PRO A 85 28.44 -7.77 -16.16
CA PRO A 85 29.10 -6.47 -16.24
C PRO A 85 28.91 -5.72 -17.58
N ASP A 86 28.41 -6.37 -18.63
CA ASP A 86 28.21 -5.75 -19.96
C ASP A 86 26.73 -5.74 -20.38
N GLY A 87 26.03 -4.69 -19.93
CA GLY A 87 25.07 -3.95 -20.76
C GLY A 87 23.89 -4.73 -21.36
N VAL A 88 23.13 -5.48 -20.56
CA VAL A 88 21.73 -5.71 -20.92
C VAL A 88 21.06 -4.34 -20.86
N GLN A 89 20.69 -3.79 -22.02
CA GLN A 89 19.83 -2.62 -22.12
C GLN A 89 18.64 -2.86 -21.19
N VAL A 90 18.56 -2.09 -20.10
CA VAL A 90 17.38 -2.05 -19.24
C VAL A 90 16.22 -1.81 -20.20
N PRO A 91 15.21 -2.69 -20.30
CA PRO A 91 14.02 -2.32 -21.03
C PRO A 91 13.54 -1.05 -20.35
N VAL A 92 13.55 0.06 -21.10
CA VAL A 92 13.06 1.36 -20.65
C VAL A 92 11.77 1.08 -19.91
N LYS A 93 11.71 1.44 -18.61
CA LYS A 93 10.45 1.39 -17.87
C LYS A 93 9.44 2.13 -18.73
N ASP A 94 8.50 1.38 -19.27
CA ASP A 94 7.44 1.96 -20.06
C ASP A 94 6.46 2.60 -19.07
N ASP A 95 6.75 3.85 -18.71
CA ASP A 95 5.90 4.68 -17.84
C ASP A 95 4.52 4.96 -18.49
N SER A 96 4.23 4.41 -19.69
CA SER A 96 2.92 4.55 -20.32
C SER A 96 1.77 3.86 -19.59
N LEU A 97 2.06 3.00 -18.59
CA LEU A 97 1.03 2.37 -17.76
C LEU A 97 0.73 3.12 -16.46
N GLU A 98 1.53 4.12 -16.06
CA GLU A 98 1.23 4.91 -14.84
C GLU A 98 0.16 5.98 -15.07
N ASN A 99 -0.36 6.12 -16.28
CA ASN A 99 -1.36 7.15 -16.61
C ASN A 99 -2.49 6.65 -17.53
N SER A 100 -2.94 5.40 -17.37
CA SER A 100 -4.25 5.04 -17.90
C SER A 100 -5.32 5.78 -17.09
N PRO A 101 -6.13 6.68 -17.69
CA PRO A 101 -7.28 7.23 -17.00
C PRO A 101 -8.21 6.05 -16.75
N THR A 102 -8.42 5.69 -15.49
CA THR A 102 -9.50 4.77 -15.14
C THR A 102 -10.79 5.52 -15.45
N GLU A 103 -11.36 5.31 -16.64
CA GLU A 103 -12.70 5.78 -16.98
C GLU A 103 -13.66 5.12 -15.99
N SER A 104 -14.03 5.86 -14.94
CA SER A 104 -15.16 5.55 -14.08
C SER A 104 -16.41 5.65 -14.95
N ARG A 105 -16.85 4.52 -15.50
CA ARG A 105 -18.14 4.42 -16.15
C ARG A 105 -19.20 4.53 -15.04
N GLU A 106 -19.76 5.72 -14.89
CA GLU A 106 -20.96 5.96 -14.10
C GLU A 106 -22.11 5.18 -14.73
N GLU A 107 -22.38 3.97 -14.24
CA GLU A 107 -23.64 3.30 -14.51
C GLU A 107 -24.68 3.86 -13.53
N GLU A 108 -25.38 4.90 -14.00
CA GLU A 108 -26.62 5.38 -13.39
C GLU A 108 -27.59 4.21 -13.23
N GLN A 109 -27.79 3.77 -11.98
CA GLN A 109 -28.94 2.93 -11.63
C GLN A 109 -30.20 3.79 -11.72
N GLN A 110 -30.92 3.66 -12.83
CA GLN A 110 -32.31 4.10 -12.91
C GLN A 110 -33.14 3.23 -11.95
N LEU A 111 -33.70 3.90 -10.94
CA LEU A 111 -34.77 3.37 -10.09
C LEU A 111 -36.01 3.08 -10.94
N GLU A 112 -36.52 1.85 -10.84
CA GLU A 112 -37.95 1.54 -10.89
C GLU A 112 -38.27 0.40 -9.93
#